data_AF-A0A7G8FY25-F1
#
_entry.id   AF-A0A7G8FY25-F1
#
_cell.length_a   1.000
_cell.length_b   1.000
_cell.length_c   1.000
_cell.angle_alpha   90.00
_cell.angle_beta   90.00
_cell.angle_gamma   90.00
#
_symmetry.space_group_name_H-M   'P 1'
#
loop_
_entity.id
_entity.type
_entity.pdbx_description
1 polymer ?
#
loop_
_entity_poly.entity_id
_entity_poly.type
_entity_poly.pdbx_seq_one_letter_code
_entity_poly.pdbx_strand_id
1 'polypeptide(L)' 'MNNAEREKKEQLINHLIKKRDRVDRDTAGRPTPDNRDTYNYICDEIAKLKMELFQVEYKDYEQNLIHVLGIGRVSK' A
#
# COMPACT_ATOMS: atom_id res chain seq x y z
N MET A 1 5.25 -9.34 8.63
CA MET A 1 5.78 -7.96 8.64
C MET A 1 5.67 -7.46 10.07
N ASN A 2 6.73 -6.88 10.61
CA ASN A 2 6.69 -6.36 11.99
C ASN A 2 6.10 -4.92 12.04
N ASN A 3 5.73 -4.46 13.24
CA ASN A 3 5.10 -3.14 13.41
C ASN A 3 6.00 -1.98 12.92
N ALA A 4 7.32 -2.09 13.12
CA ALA A 4 8.26 -1.06 12.69
C ALA A 4 8.38 -0.98 11.15
N GLU A 5 8.32 -2.12 10.45
CA GLU A 5 8.28 -2.19 8.98
C GLU A 5 6.98 -1.62 8.44
N ARG A 6 5.84 -1.91 9.09
CA ARG A 6 4.54 -1.34 8.74
C ARG A 6 4.56 0.18 8.85
N GLU A 7 5.00 0.70 9.99
CA GLU A 7 5.07 2.13 10.26
C GLU A 7 6.00 2.84 9.25
N LYS A 8 7.17 2.27 8.94
CA LYS A 8 8.07 2.81 7.91
C LYS A 8 7.41 2.87 6.53
N LYS A 9 6.66 1.83 6.13
CA LYS A 9 5.94 1.82 4.86
C LYS A 9 4.81 2.85 4.83
N GLU A 10 4.07 3.00 5.91
CA GLU A 10 3.03 4.04 6.04
C GLU A 10 3.62 5.45 5.97
N GLN A 11 4.75 5.70 6.65
CA GLN A 11 5.47 6.96 6.56
C GLN A 11 5.95 7.24 5.12
N LEU A 12 6.46 6.22 4.42
CA LEU A 12 6.88 6.34 3.03
C LEU A 12 5.69 6.63 2.09
N ILE A 13 4.55 5.95 2.27
CA ILE A 13 3.32 6.24 1.52
C ILE A 13 2.90 7.70 1.74
N ASN A 14 2.89 8.17 2.99
CA ASN A 14 2.52 9.55 3.32
C ASN A 14 3.46 10.57 2.67
N HIS A 15 4.76 10.27 2.64
CA HIS A 15 5.76 11.09 1.96
C HIS A 15 5.53 11.15 0.45
N LEU A 16 5.28 10.01 -0.19
CA LEU A 16 5.01 9.91 -1.62
C LEU A 16 3.71 10.63 -2.00
N ILE A 17 2.64 10.52 -1.20
CA ILE A 17 1.39 11.28 -1.37
C ILE A 17 1.67 12.79 -1.34
N LYS A 18 2.41 13.28 -0.34
CA LYS A 18 2.77 14.70 -0.25
C LYS A 18 3.54 15.19 -1.49
N LYS A 19 4.44 14.36 -2.03
CA LYS A 19 5.16 14.66 -3.27
C LYS A 19 4.24 14.71 -4.48
N ARG A 20 3.35 13.71 -4.63
CA ARG A 20 2.34 13.68 -5.70
C ARG A 20 1.44 14.92 -5.64
N ASP A 21 0.91 15.24 -4.46
CA ASP A 21 0.01 16.39 -4.26
C ASP A 21 0.71 17.73 -4.51
N ARG A 22 2.05 17.78 -4.39
CA ARG A 22 2.84 18.94 -4.82
C ARG A 22 2.86 19.05 -6.35
N VAL A 23 3.16 17.95 -7.05
CA VAL A 23 3.12 17.93 -8.52
C VAL A 23 1.72 18.27 -9.04
N ASP A 24 0.66 17.77 -8.41
CA ASP A 24 -0.72 18.09 -8.77
C ASP A 24 -1.04 19.58 -8.61
N ARG A 25 -0.61 20.19 -7.50
CA ARG A 25 -0.79 21.64 -7.30
C ARG A 25 0.00 22.47 -8.30
N ASP A 26 1.26 22.11 -8.55
CA ASP A 26 2.14 22.83 -9.46
C ASP A 26 1.69 22.71 -10.93
N THR A 27 0.91 21.66 -11.26
CA THR A 27 0.42 21.38 -12.61
C THR A 27 -1.09 21.53 -12.81
N ALA A 28 -1.81 22.03 -11.80
CA ALA A 28 -3.28 22.06 -11.78
C ALA A 28 -3.92 20.69 -12.13
N GLY A 29 -3.32 19.60 -11.65
CA GLY A 29 -3.76 18.22 -11.87
C GLY A 29 -3.47 17.68 -13.28
N ARG A 30 -2.62 18.36 -14.07
CA ARG A 30 -2.23 17.93 -15.43
C ARG A 30 -0.71 17.84 -15.55
N PRO A 31 -0.11 16.71 -15.13
CA PRO A 31 1.32 16.48 -15.26
C PRO A 31 1.82 16.79 -16.67
N THR A 32 2.79 17.69 -16.76
CA THR A 32 3.51 18.01 -18.00
C THR A 32 4.34 16.80 -18.42
N PRO A 33 4.74 16.69 -19.71
CA PRO A 33 5.58 15.58 -20.16
C PRO A 33 6.82 15.38 -19.28
N ASP A 34 7.44 16.46 -18.81
CA ASP A 34 8.66 16.43 -18.00
C ASP A 34 8.48 15.85 -16.60
N ASN A 35 7.28 15.94 -16.02
CA ASN A 35 6.99 15.42 -14.68
C ASN A 35 6.05 14.22 -14.66
N ARG A 36 5.50 13.83 -15.82
CA ARG A 36 4.59 12.69 -15.98
C ARG A 36 5.22 11.38 -15.53
N ASP A 37 6.46 11.11 -15.93
CA ASP A 37 7.13 9.86 -15.58
C ASP A 37 7.39 9.77 -14.08
N THR A 38 7.80 10.89 -13.46
CA THR A 38 7.97 10.98 -12.01
C THR A 38 6.63 10.83 -11.28
N TYR A 39 5.57 11.46 -11.78
CA TYR A 39 4.23 11.35 -11.22
C TYR A 39 3.70 9.92 -11.28
N ASN A 40 3.83 9.26 -12.43
CA ASN A 40 3.42 7.87 -12.62
C ASN A 40 4.21 6.93 -11.71
N TYR A 41 5.54 7.09 -11.64
CA TYR A 41 6.38 6.34 -10.72
C TYR A 41 5.93 6.47 -9.27
N ILE A 42 5.61 7.70 -8.82
CA ILE A 42 5.11 7.93 -7.47
C ILE A 42 3.77 7.22 -7.24
N CYS A 43 2.86 7.27 -8.23
CA CYS A 43 1.56 6.60 -8.14
C CYS A 43 1.70 5.08 -8.06
N ASP A 44 2.55 4.50 -8.91
CA ASP A 44 2.80 3.06 -8.96
C ASP A 44 3.44 2.57 -7.65
N GLU A 45 4.41 3.32 -7.12
CA GLU A 45 5.07 2.96 -5.86
C GLU A 45 4.10 3.06 -4.66
N ILE A 46 3.22 4.06 -4.63
CA ILE A 46 2.13 4.12 -3.63
C ILE A 46 1.22 2.89 -3.74
N ALA A 47 0.81 2.53 -4.96
CA ALA A 47 -0.09 1.40 -5.18
C ALA A 47 0.55 0.08 -4.72
N LYS A 48 1.83 -0.13 -5.06
CA LYS A 48 2.60 -1.29 -4.63
C LYS A 48 2.72 -1.38 -3.11
N LEU A 49 3.12 -0.29 -2.45
CA LEU A 49 3.25 -0.28 -0.99
C LEU A 49 1.92 -0.54 -0.28
N LYS A 50 0.82 0.03 -0.77
CA LYS A 50 -0.53 -0.23 -0.24
C LYS A 50 -0.94 -1.70 -0.43
N MET A 51 -0.64 -2.28 -1.59
CA MET A 51 -0.94 -3.69 -1.85
C MET A 51 -0.13 -4.61 -0.92
N GLU A 52 1.14 -4.30 -0.68
CA GLU A 52 1.96 -5.06 0.27
C GLU A 52 1.43 -5.00 1.70
N LEU A 53 0.98 -3.82 2.16
CA LEU A 53 0.33 -3.69 3.48
C LEU A 53 -0.96 -4.51 3.54
N PHE A 54 -1.82 -4.36 2.52
CA PHE A 54 -3.08 -5.08 2.43
C PHE A 54 -2.89 -6.60 2.43
N GLN A 55 -1.93 -7.13 1.67
CA GLN A 55 -1.67 -8.57 1.62
C GLN A 55 -1.26 -9.16 2.97
N VAL A 56 -0.58 -8.39 3.82
CA VAL A 56 -0.24 -8.84 5.17
C VAL A 56 -1.51 -8.92 6.02
N GLU A 57 -2.32 -7.87 6.03
CA GLU A 57 -3.57 -7.83 6.79
C GLU A 57 -4.56 -8.90 6.31
N TYR A 58 -4.63 -9.11 5.00
CA TYR A 58 -5.47 -10.13 4.39
C TYR A 58 -5.04 -11.55 4.81
N LYS A 59 -3.74 -11.84 4.86
CA LYS A 59 -3.24 -13.13 5.36
C LYS A 59 -3.59 -13.37 6.82
N ASP A 60 -3.45 -12.34 7.66
CA ASP A 60 -3.82 -12.43 9.08
C ASP A 60 -5.33 -12.68 9.23
N TYR A 61 -6.15 -12.02 8.42
CA TYR A 61 -7.59 -12.25 8.35
C TYR A 61 -7.93 -13.68 7.90
N GLU A 62 -7.34 -14.18 6.82
CA GLU A 62 -7.58 -15.55 6.33
C GLU A 62 -7.20 -16.59 7.39
N GLN A 63 -6.07 -16.42 8.08
CA GLN A 63 -5.66 -17.31 9.15
C GLN A 63 -6.66 -17.33 10.31
N ASN A 64 -7.16 -16.16 10.71
CA ASN A 64 -8.18 -16.06 11.75
C ASN A 64 -9.51 -16.70 11.32
N LEU A 65 -9.91 -16.48 10.06
CA LEU A 65 -11.12 -17.08 9.50
C LEU A 65 -11.04 -18.61 9.49
N ILE A 66 -9.90 -19.17 9.07
CA ILE A 66 -9.63 -20.62 9.10
C ILE A 66 -9.73 -21.16 10.53
N HIS A 67 -9.16 -20.44 11.51
CA HIS A 67 -9.21 -20.82 12.92
C HIS A 67 -10.64 -20.86 13.47
N VAL A 68 -11.43 -19.82 13.20
CA VAL A 68 -12.82 -19.68 13.67
C VAL A 68 -13.73 -20.72 13.02
N LEU A 69 -13.60 -20.92 11.70
CA LEU A 69 -14.43 -21.86 10.95
C LEU A 69 -13.99 -23.32 11.12
N GLY A 70 -12.85 -23.58 11.76
CA GLY A 70 -12.31 -24.93 11.94
C GLY A 70 -11.96 -25.64 10.64
N ILE A 71 -11.78 -24.89 9.54
CA ILE A 71 -11.46 -25.44 8.22
C ILE A 71 -10.09 -26.14 8.33
N GLY A 72 -10.04 -27.45 8.04
CA GLY A 72 -8.83 -28.26 8.17
C GLY A 72 -8.66 -28.97 9.52
N ARG A 73 -9.58 -28.80 10.49
CA ARG A 73 -9.71 -29.75 11.61
C ARG A 73 -10.35 -31.02 11.07
N VAL A 74 -9.53 -31.97 10.61
CA VAL A 74 -9.96 -33.35 10.42
C VAL A 74 -10.43 -33.83 11.79
N SER A 75 -11.74 -34.03 11.95
CA SER A 75 -12.28 -34.74 13.11
C SER A 75 -11.59 -36.11 13.16
N LYS A 76 -10.82 -36.35 14.21
CA LYS A 76 -10.33 -37.69 14.53
C LYS A 76 -11.50 -38.60 14.91
#